data_AF-A0A6N8DN15-F1
#
_entry.id   AF-A0A6N8DN15-F1
#
_cell.length_a   1.000
_cell.length_b   1.000
_cell.length_c   1.000
_cell.angle_alpha   90.00
_cell.angle_beta   90.00
_cell.angle_gamma   90.00
#
_symmetry.space_group_name_H-M   'P 1'
#
loop_
_entity.id
_entity.type
_entity.pdbx_description
1 polymer ?
#
loop_
_entity_poly.entity_id
_entity_poly.type
_entity_poly.pdbx_seq_one_letter_code
_entity_poly.pdbx_strand_id
1 'polypeptide(L)'
;MSDDRNAMEAQAVSPMRTQPIRPWRAVRLTPRATNGESAAVEALLHRRDGSVASVRLPVHPPVFYVIPPQRTGDIVGLSSAQAEIVELGPFASLLALGRSWLTRKIKYKLVHAGLVFDLRGPTRPRRLLGAASRFLAENGLRLDSPAVSAHPELFDGFRRLAPAKAAGAAPLKIAVALHLHYEDIWPDIEAALRALPYACDLIVTCSGPDAGVEKRIRAAFPHVRFRRTENRGRDIRPFLTLIEDGSLDGYDLVCKIHGKRSATAPAVVGALWRRKIFLDLLVGAGAMVRIIDAFAVDPKLGLVGPRGFRKFRNPVAAHEWRAPSQSPDHIIATLGGDPARFAADFFAGAMFWARPAALAALQPHRFSARFEPEAGGIYDGLEVAFETAFSAIVRLAGYDIGEIDGFDDPPAIHPSFSRAR
;
A
#
# COMPACT_ATOMS: atom_id res chain seq x y z
N MET A 1 49.04 -5.30 -24.49
CA MET A 1 49.59 -6.16 -23.41
C MET A 1 49.46 -5.34 -22.14
N SER A 2 48.64 -5.64 -21.14
CA SER A 2 47.84 -6.79 -20.72
C SER A 2 46.80 -6.23 -19.75
N ASP A 3 45.51 -6.40 -20.02
CA ASP A 3 44.61 -7.27 -19.24
C ASP A 3 44.66 -7.01 -17.72
N ASP A 4 43.75 -6.16 -17.22
CA ASP A 4 43.21 -6.27 -15.86
C ASP A 4 41.68 -6.41 -15.99
N ARG A 5 41.26 -7.65 -16.24
CA ARG A 5 39.86 -8.05 -16.26
C ARG A 5 39.39 -8.27 -14.83
N ASN A 6 38.39 -7.48 -14.44
CA ASN A 6 37.26 -7.86 -13.60
C ASN A 6 37.32 -9.26 -12.98
N ALA A 7 37.86 -9.35 -11.76
CA ALA A 7 37.47 -10.39 -10.82
C ALA A 7 36.22 -9.91 -10.05
N MET A 8 35.10 -9.80 -10.77
CA MET A 8 33.80 -9.87 -10.11
C MET A 8 33.55 -11.35 -9.86
N GLU A 9 33.75 -11.79 -8.62
CA GLU A 9 33.30 -13.10 -8.16
C GLU A 9 31.78 -13.18 -8.41
N ALA A 10 31.42 -13.79 -9.52
CA ALA A 10 30.08 -14.32 -9.72
C ALA A 10 29.88 -15.39 -8.65
N GLN A 11 29.14 -15.05 -7.59
CA GLN A 11 28.57 -16.03 -6.67
C GLN A 11 27.87 -17.08 -7.52
N ALA A 12 28.46 -18.28 -7.59
CA ALA A 12 27.89 -19.42 -8.28
C ALA A 12 26.54 -19.75 -7.64
N VAL A 13 25.44 -19.38 -8.31
CA VAL A 13 24.08 -19.76 -7.94
C VAL A 13 24.01 -21.29 -8.05
N SER A 14 23.92 -21.98 -6.92
CA SER A 14 23.69 -23.43 -6.91
C SER A 14 22.43 -23.76 -7.74
N PRO A 15 22.43 -24.82 -8.55
CA PRO A 15 21.28 -25.16 -9.40
C PRO A 15 20.03 -25.35 -8.52
N MET A 16 18.97 -24.62 -8.85
CA MET A 16 17.70 -24.66 -8.13
C MET A 16 17.12 -26.08 -8.21
N ARG A 17 17.21 -26.84 -7.11
CA ARG A 17 16.73 -28.22 -7.07
C ARG A 17 15.20 -28.23 -6.98
N THR A 18 14.55 -28.75 -8.01
CA THR A 18 13.10 -28.95 -8.00
C THR A 18 12.72 -30.11 -7.09
N GLN A 19 11.92 -29.83 -6.07
CA GLN A 19 11.35 -30.83 -5.19
C GLN A 19 10.02 -31.33 -5.79
N PRO A 20 9.87 -32.65 -6.05
CA PRO A 20 8.58 -33.19 -6.48
C PRO A 20 7.53 -33.03 -5.38
N ILE A 21 6.31 -32.63 -5.76
CA ILE A 21 5.16 -32.62 -4.83
C ILE A 21 4.35 -33.89 -5.08
N ARG A 22 4.32 -34.78 -4.07
CA ARG A 22 3.54 -36.02 -4.11
C ARG A 22 2.24 -35.84 -3.31
N PRO A 23 1.10 -36.35 -3.77
CA PRO A 23 -0.18 -36.08 -3.13
C PRO A 23 -0.32 -36.68 -1.71
N TRP A 24 0.52 -37.67 -1.35
CA TRP A 24 0.56 -38.32 -0.03
C TRP A 24 1.70 -37.82 0.88
N ARG A 25 2.51 -36.86 0.43
CA ARG A 25 3.62 -36.31 1.21
C ARG A 25 3.42 -34.83 1.46
N ALA A 26 3.71 -34.41 2.68
CA ALA A 26 3.79 -32.99 2.99
C ALA A 26 5.15 -32.44 2.56
N VAL A 27 5.17 -31.18 2.15
CA VAL A 27 6.40 -30.45 1.82
C VAL A 27 6.51 -29.25 2.74
N ARG A 28 7.66 -29.07 3.39
CA ARG A 28 7.99 -27.90 4.19
C ARG A 28 8.81 -26.94 3.35
N LEU A 29 8.39 -25.68 3.31
CA LEU A 29 9.12 -24.57 2.71
C LEU A 29 9.55 -23.62 3.83
N THR A 30 10.85 -23.57 4.08
CA THR A 30 11.46 -22.70 5.10
C THR A 30 12.15 -21.54 4.40
N PRO A 31 11.68 -20.29 4.56
CA PRO A 31 12.38 -19.12 4.07
C PRO A 31 13.83 -19.09 4.56
N ARG A 32 14.80 -18.90 3.66
CA ARG A 32 16.17 -18.56 4.04
C ARG A 32 16.16 -17.14 4.61
N ALA A 33 17.06 -16.84 5.54
CA ALA A 33 17.20 -15.47 6.04
C ALA A 33 17.54 -14.56 4.86
N THR A 34 16.59 -13.74 4.43
CA THR A 34 16.82 -12.67 3.48
C THR A 34 17.48 -11.53 4.24
N ASN A 35 18.50 -10.88 3.68
CA ASN A 35 19.21 -9.73 4.25
C ASN A 35 18.34 -8.45 4.32
N GLY A 36 17.03 -8.58 4.58
CA GLY A 36 16.05 -7.50 4.63
C GLY A 36 15.52 -7.04 3.27
N GLU A 37 15.98 -7.61 2.16
CA GLU A 37 15.67 -7.09 0.81
C GLU A 37 14.29 -7.46 0.25
N SER A 38 13.71 -8.60 0.63
CA SER A 38 12.37 -8.98 0.14
C SER A 38 11.44 -9.37 1.28
N ALA A 39 10.20 -8.89 1.18
CA ALA A 39 9.15 -9.11 2.16
C ALA A 39 8.41 -10.45 1.94
N ALA A 40 8.79 -11.17 0.89
CA ALA A 40 8.27 -12.48 0.54
C ALA A 40 9.39 -13.40 0.01
N VAL A 41 9.09 -14.69 -0.02
CA VAL A 41 9.84 -15.70 -0.76
C VAL A 41 9.08 -16.02 -2.03
N GLU A 42 9.79 -16.02 -3.14
CA GLU A 42 9.30 -16.55 -4.41
C GLU A 42 9.46 -18.07 -4.45
N ALA A 43 8.37 -18.76 -4.73
CA ALA A 43 8.31 -20.18 -4.98
C ALA A 43 7.75 -20.43 -6.38
N LEU A 44 8.47 -21.24 -7.17
CA LEU A 44 8.08 -21.61 -8.52
C LEU A 44 7.35 -22.96 -8.48
N LEU A 45 6.10 -22.95 -8.95
CA LEU A 45 5.27 -24.12 -9.13
C LEU A 45 5.44 -24.65 -10.54
N HIS A 46 5.99 -25.85 -10.66
CA HIS A 46 6.21 -26.54 -11.94
C HIS A 46 4.96 -27.33 -12.30
N ARG A 47 4.43 -27.09 -13.50
CA ARG A 47 3.25 -27.76 -14.02
C ARG A 47 3.63 -28.92 -14.94
N ARG A 48 2.71 -29.86 -15.13
CA ARG A 48 2.90 -31.04 -15.98
C ARG A 48 3.11 -30.68 -17.46
N ASP A 49 2.54 -29.57 -17.92
CA ASP A 49 2.71 -29.05 -19.28
C ASP A 49 4.07 -28.33 -19.50
N GLY A 50 4.93 -28.30 -18.47
CA GLY A 50 6.23 -27.64 -18.50
C GLY A 50 6.19 -26.15 -18.17
N SER A 51 4.99 -25.56 -18.02
CA SER A 51 4.86 -24.17 -17.59
C SER A 51 5.20 -23.99 -16.11
N VAL A 52 5.59 -22.77 -15.75
CA VAL A 52 5.98 -22.42 -14.37
C VAL A 52 5.15 -21.24 -13.89
N ALA A 53 4.49 -21.41 -12.75
CA ALA A 53 3.78 -20.32 -12.08
C ALA A 53 4.60 -19.83 -10.88
N SER A 54 4.83 -18.51 -10.80
CA SER A 54 5.47 -17.89 -9.64
C SER A 54 4.43 -17.59 -8.56
N VAL A 55 4.79 -17.89 -7.31
CA VAL A 55 4.00 -17.60 -6.11
C VAL A 55 4.88 -16.86 -5.11
N ARG A 56 4.39 -15.74 -4.58
CA ARG A 56 5.07 -14.96 -3.53
C ARG A 56 4.41 -15.21 -2.18
N LEU A 57 5.18 -15.76 -1.24
CA LEU A 57 4.74 -16.08 0.11
C LEU A 57 5.35 -15.10 1.11
N PRO A 58 4.55 -14.34 1.89
CA PRO A 58 5.07 -13.38 2.87
C PRO A 58 6.02 -14.03 3.88
N VAL A 59 7.04 -13.31 4.33
CA VAL A 59 8.00 -13.83 5.32
C VAL A 59 7.98 -12.99 6.59
N HIS A 60 7.96 -13.69 7.74
CA HIS A 60 8.20 -13.11 9.04
C HIS A 60 8.93 -14.14 9.90
N PRO A 61 10.27 -14.15 9.95
CA PRO A 61 11.00 -15.21 10.65
C PRO A 61 10.57 -15.33 12.13
N PRO A 62 10.59 -16.53 12.72
CA PRO A 62 10.91 -17.84 12.13
C PRO A 62 9.63 -18.59 11.66
N VAL A 63 8.77 -17.93 10.88
CA VAL A 63 7.60 -18.57 10.26
C VAL A 63 8.00 -19.32 8.98
N PHE A 64 7.35 -20.45 8.74
CA PHE A 64 7.55 -21.30 7.56
C PHE A 64 6.21 -21.82 7.03
N TYR A 65 6.22 -22.42 5.84
CA TYR A 65 5.04 -22.93 5.17
C TYR A 65 5.07 -24.45 5.09
N VAL A 66 3.91 -25.09 5.23
CA VAL A 66 3.74 -26.52 4.99
C VAL A 66 2.63 -26.73 3.97
N ILE A 67 2.97 -27.40 2.88
CA ILE A 67 2.02 -27.92 1.90
C ILE A 67 1.57 -29.29 2.43
N PRO A 68 0.33 -29.45 2.93
CA PRO A 68 -0.13 -30.75 3.42
C PRO A 68 -0.33 -31.73 2.25
N PRO A 69 -0.45 -33.04 2.52
CA PRO A 69 -0.86 -34.01 1.52
C PRO A 69 -2.21 -33.58 0.91
N GLN A 70 -2.26 -33.42 -0.40
CA GLN A 70 -3.44 -32.94 -1.13
C GLN A 70 -3.39 -33.36 -2.60
N ARG A 71 -4.53 -33.29 -3.29
CA ARG A 71 -4.54 -33.41 -4.75
C ARG A 71 -3.81 -32.19 -5.34
N THR A 72 -2.78 -32.44 -6.15
CA THR A 72 -1.91 -31.37 -6.68
C THR A 72 -2.33 -30.85 -8.05
N GLY A 73 -3.33 -31.47 -8.68
CA GLY A 73 -3.81 -31.09 -10.01
C GLY A 73 -2.72 -31.25 -11.07
N ASP A 74 -2.41 -30.14 -11.74
CA ASP A 74 -1.35 -30.00 -12.74
C ASP A 74 0.04 -29.73 -12.13
N ILE A 75 0.13 -29.35 -10.86
CA ILE A 75 1.41 -29.08 -10.20
C ILE A 75 2.15 -30.40 -9.89
N VAL A 76 3.39 -30.50 -10.38
CA VAL A 76 4.26 -31.67 -10.23
C VAL A 76 5.49 -31.40 -9.36
N GLY A 77 5.89 -30.14 -9.21
CA GLY A 77 7.09 -29.78 -8.46
C GLY A 77 7.09 -28.37 -7.91
N LEU A 78 8.02 -28.13 -6.99
CA LEU A 78 8.24 -26.87 -6.30
C LEU A 78 9.74 -26.58 -6.25
N SER A 79 10.13 -25.36 -6.57
CA SER A 79 11.51 -24.90 -6.40
C SER A 79 11.55 -23.47 -5.88
N SER A 80 12.59 -23.12 -5.12
CA SER A 80 12.83 -21.74 -4.69
C SER A 80 14.31 -21.53 -4.47
N ALA A 81 14.85 -20.39 -4.92
CA ALA A 81 16.20 -19.96 -4.57
C ALA A 81 16.25 -19.37 -3.15
N GLN A 82 15.12 -18.89 -2.65
CA GLN A 82 15.01 -18.11 -1.41
C GLN A 82 14.49 -18.94 -0.23
N ALA A 83 14.18 -20.23 -0.44
CA ALA A 83 13.76 -21.14 0.61
C ALA A 83 14.43 -22.50 0.52
N GLU A 84 14.57 -23.13 1.69
CA GLU A 84 14.85 -24.55 1.79
C GLU A 84 13.53 -25.32 1.66
N ILE A 85 13.49 -26.29 0.75
CA ILE A 85 12.31 -27.13 0.51
C ILE A 85 12.66 -28.56 0.91
N VAL A 86 11.87 -29.13 1.81
CA VAL A 86 12.09 -30.46 2.40
C VAL A 86 10.80 -31.28 2.32
N GLU A 87 10.84 -32.44 1.67
CA GLU A 87 9.75 -33.43 1.78
C GLU A 87 9.76 -34.04 3.18
N LEU A 88 8.59 -34.08 3.82
CA LEU A 88 8.43 -34.61 5.16
C LEU A 88 8.14 -36.12 5.13
N GLY A 89 8.65 -36.83 6.13
CA GLY A 89 8.37 -38.27 6.29
C GLY A 89 6.88 -38.60 6.47
N PRO A 90 6.49 -39.88 6.43
CA PRO A 90 5.09 -40.32 6.51
C PRO A 90 4.35 -39.81 7.74
N PHE A 91 4.96 -39.94 8.92
CA PHE A 91 4.34 -39.53 10.17
C PHE A 91 4.11 -38.01 10.23
N ALA A 92 5.11 -37.22 9.84
CA ALA A 92 5.00 -35.77 9.76
C ALA A 92 3.95 -35.32 8.72
N SER A 93 3.83 -36.05 7.61
CA SER A 93 2.82 -35.82 6.58
C SER A 93 1.39 -36.05 7.09
N LEU A 94 1.18 -37.14 7.85
CA LEU A 94 -0.11 -37.43 8.50
C LEU A 94 -0.48 -36.34 9.52
N LEU A 95 0.48 -35.92 10.34
CA LEU A 95 0.29 -34.83 11.30
C LEU A 95 -0.02 -33.50 10.60
N ALA A 96 0.63 -33.21 9.47
CA ALA A 96 0.37 -32.01 8.68
C ALA A 96 -1.06 -32.03 8.11
N LEU A 97 -1.51 -33.16 7.57
CA LEU A 97 -2.88 -33.33 7.07
C LEU A 97 -3.91 -33.11 8.18
N GLY A 98 -3.76 -33.82 9.31
CA GLY A 98 -4.66 -33.68 10.45
C GLY A 98 -4.71 -32.26 10.97
N ARG A 99 -3.54 -31.61 11.13
CA ARG A 99 -3.47 -30.21 11.55
C ARG A 99 -4.11 -29.27 10.53
N SER A 100 -3.93 -29.47 9.23
CA SER A 100 -4.56 -28.63 8.21
C SER A 100 -6.09 -28.72 8.29
N TRP A 101 -6.62 -29.92 8.51
CA TRP A 101 -8.05 -30.16 8.70
C TRP A 101 -8.60 -29.50 9.98
N LEU A 102 -7.87 -29.61 11.10
CA LEU A 102 -8.20 -28.97 12.39
C LEU A 102 -8.14 -27.44 12.32
N THR A 103 -7.14 -26.87 11.64
CA THR A 103 -7.02 -25.43 11.46
C THR A 103 -7.89 -24.96 10.29
N ARG A 104 -9.22 -25.07 10.40
CA ARG A 104 -10.18 -24.55 9.40
C ARG A 104 -10.17 -23.03 9.22
N LYS A 105 -9.46 -22.29 10.08
CA LYS A 105 -9.41 -20.82 10.01
C LYS A 105 -8.60 -20.38 8.78
N ILE A 106 -9.29 -19.80 7.79
CA ILE A 106 -8.75 -19.25 6.53
C ILE A 106 -7.50 -18.38 6.74
N LYS A 107 -7.41 -17.65 7.86
CA LYS A 107 -6.32 -16.69 8.15
C LYS A 107 -4.89 -17.26 8.26
N TYR A 108 -4.71 -18.59 8.25
CA TYR A 108 -3.37 -19.21 8.26
C TYR A 108 -3.11 -20.05 7.02
N LYS A 109 -3.92 -19.88 5.98
CA LYS A 109 -3.82 -20.62 4.73
C LYS A 109 -3.75 -19.62 3.59
N LEU A 110 -2.80 -19.85 2.70
CA LEU A 110 -2.76 -19.21 1.39
C LEU A 110 -3.02 -20.31 0.35
N VAL A 111 -3.85 -20.00 -0.66
CA VAL A 111 -4.20 -20.97 -1.70
C VAL A 111 -3.74 -20.44 -3.04
N HIS A 112 -2.70 -21.04 -3.61
CA HIS A 112 -2.18 -20.64 -4.92
C HIS A 112 -2.20 -21.82 -5.87
N ALA A 113 -2.76 -21.61 -7.07
CA ALA A 113 -2.90 -22.66 -8.09
C ALA A 113 -3.49 -23.98 -7.52
N GLY A 114 -4.47 -23.88 -6.62
CA GLY A 114 -5.09 -25.03 -5.97
C GLY A 114 -4.29 -25.67 -4.82
N LEU A 115 -3.03 -25.26 -4.60
CA LEU A 115 -2.22 -25.73 -3.48
C LEU A 115 -2.44 -24.88 -2.22
N VAL A 116 -2.72 -25.57 -1.11
CA VAL A 116 -2.78 -24.96 0.22
C VAL A 116 -1.37 -24.84 0.80
N PHE A 117 -1.00 -23.65 1.24
CA PHE A 117 0.19 -23.34 2.03
C PHE A 117 -0.23 -23.00 3.46
N ASP A 118 -0.01 -23.93 4.40
CA ASP A 118 -0.30 -23.71 5.82
C ASP A 118 0.83 -22.93 6.50
N LEU A 119 0.49 -21.81 7.12
CA LEU A 119 1.41 -21.01 7.93
C LEU A 119 1.74 -21.71 9.26
N ARG A 120 3.02 -21.99 9.50
CA ARG A 120 3.54 -22.70 10.68
C ARG A 120 4.71 -21.96 11.32
N GLY A 121 4.99 -22.25 12.58
CA GLY A 121 6.03 -21.57 13.37
C GLY A 121 5.53 -21.13 14.75
N PRO A 122 6.37 -20.40 15.52
CA PRO A 122 6.04 -19.97 16.86
C PRO A 122 4.75 -19.14 16.94
N THR A 123 4.03 -19.28 18.05
CA THR A 123 2.67 -18.75 18.19
C THR A 123 2.57 -17.24 17.95
N ARG A 124 3.50 -16.45 18.49
CA ARG A 124 3.47 -14.98 18.35
C ARG A 124 3.67 -14.53 16.88
N PRO A 125 4.81 -14.83 16.20
CA PRO A 125 5.02 -14.52 14.78
C PRO A 125 3.92 -15.02 13.86
N ARG A 126 3.46 -16.28 14.05
CA ARG A 126 2.39 -16.87 13.25
C ARG A 126 1.06 -16.14 13.42
N ARG A 127 0.69 -15.77 14.66
CA ARG A 127 -0.53 -15.01 14.92
C ARG A 127 -0.48 -13.62 14.31
N LEU A 128 0.69 -12.98 14.38
CA LEU A 128 0.92 -11.65 13.84
C LEU A 128 0.79 -11.64 12.32
N LEU A 129 1.49 -12.53 11.61
CA LEU A 129 1.40 -12.62 10.16
C LEU A 129 0.00 -13.04 9.70
N GLY A 130 -0.64 -14.01 10.36
CA GLY A 130 -2.00 -14.40 10.00
C GLY A 130 -3.07 -13.32 10.31
N ALA A 131 -2.88 -12.51 11.35
CA ALA A 131 -3.73 -11.35 11.59
C ALA A 131 -3.55 -10.31 10.48
N ALA A 132 -2.32 -10.11 10.04
CA ALA A 132 -2.03 -9.16 8.99
C ALA A 132 -2.47 -9.61 7.60
N SER A 133 -2.30 -10.89 7.23
CA SER A 133 -2.84 -11.42 5.97
C SER A 133 -4.36 -11.27 5.91
N ARG A 134 -5.05 -11.47 7.03
CA ARG A 134 -6.49 -11.18 7.13
C ARG A 134 -6.78 -9.70 6.95
N PHE A 135 -6.05 -8.84 7.66
CA PHE A 135 -6.23 -7.39 7.56
C PHE A 135 -6.03 -6.89 6.12
N LEU A 136 -5.00 -7.36 5.42
CA LEU A 136 -4.78 -7.05 4.01
C LEU A 136 -5.94 -7.56 3.13
N ALA A 137 -6.42 -8.79 3.36
CA ALA A 137 -7.56 -9.34 2.63
C ALA A 137 -8.86 -8.55 2.85
N GLU A 138 -9.12 -8.09 4.08
CA GLU A 138 -10.24 -7.20 4.43
C GLU A 138 -10.12 -5.81 3.78
N ASN A 139 -8.91 -5.46 3.29
CA ASN A 139 -8.62 -4.22 2.57
C ASN A 139 -8.36 -4.46 1.07
N GLY A 140 -8.96 -5.51 0.49
CA GLY A 140 -8.88 -5.80 -0.95
C GLY A 140 -7.56 -6.40 -1.42
N LEU A 141 -6.60 -6.65 -0.52
CA LEU A 141 -5.31 -7.27 -0.84
C LEU A 141 -5.27 -8.72 -0.36
N ARG A 142 -5.98 -9.58 -1.10
CA ARG A 142 -5.90 -11.03 -0.90
C ARG A 142 -4.60 -11.58 -1.47
N LEU A 143 -3.67 -11.94 -0.57
CA LEU A 143 -2.33 -12.41 -0.92
C LEU A 143 -2.33 -13.68 -1.77
N ASP A 144 -3.42 -14.45 -1.74
CA ASP A 144 -3.65 -15.67 -2.51
C ASP A 144 -4.33 -15.43 -3.88
N SER A 145 -4.58 -14.17 -4.25
CA SER A 145 -5.29 -13.86 -5.49
C SER A 145 -4.37 -13.91 -6.73
N PRO A 146 -4.92 -14.26 -7.91
CA PRO A 146 -4.20 -14.14 -9.18
C PRO A 146 -3.73 -12.71 -9.44
N ALA A 147 -4.54 -11.71 -9.08
CA ALA A 147 -4.18 -10.30 -9.22
C ALA A 147 -2.90 -9.97 -8.45
N VAL A 148 -2.81 -10.32 -7.17
CA VAL A 148 -1.58 -10.07 -6.38
C VAL A 148 -0.37 -10.83 -6.94
N SER A 149 -0.60 -12.03 -7.48
CA SER A 149 0.47 -12.83 -8.10
C SER A 149 1.03 -12.17 -9.38
N ALA A 150 0.20 -11.43 -10.11
CA ALA A 150 0.57 -10.67 -11.31
C ALA A 150 1.32 -9.36 -11.00
N HIS A 151 1.38 -8.93 -9.73
CA HIS A 151 2.03 -7.69 -9.30
C HIS A 151 3.21 -7.96 -8.33
N PRO A 152 4.38 -8.42 -8.84
CA PRO A 152 5.61 -8.61 -8.08
C PRO A 152 5.99 -7.43 -7.17
N GLU A 153 5.77 -6.22 -7.68
CA GLU A 153 6.15 -4.95 -7.09
C GLU A 153 5.50 -4.70 -5.72
N LEU A 154 4.38 -5.37 -5.42
CA LEU A 154 3.78 -5.35 -4.09
C LEU A 154 4.75 -5.90 -3.02
N PHE A 155 5.56 -6.90 -3.37
CA PHE A 155 6.50 -7.57 -2.46
C PHE A 155 7.94 -7.07 -2.61
N ASP A 156 8.35 -6.80 -3.84
CA ASP A 156 9.74 -6.46 -4.17
C ASP A 156 9.95 -4.93 -4.27
N GLY A 157 8.87 -4.15 -4.28
CA GLY A 157 8.88 -2.71 -4.51
C GLY A 157 8.87 -2.35 -6.00
N PHE A 158 8.75 -1.07 -6.30
CA PHE A 158 8.56 -0.54 -7.64
C PHE A 158 9.84 -0.36 -8.44
N ARG A 159 11.02 -0.65 -7.86
CA ARG A 159 12.34 -0.43 -8.48
C ARG A 159 12.55 -1.13 -9.82
N ARG A 160 11.79 -2.19 -10.09
CA ARG A 160 11.84 -2.97 -11.34
C ARG A 160 10.77 -2.58 -12.35
N LEU A 161 9.90 -1.61 -12.03
CA LEU A 161 8.94 -1.11 -13.00
C LEU A 161 9.68 -0.48 -14.18
N ALA A 162 9.31 -0.89 -15.38
CA ALA A 162 9.72 -0.17 -16.58
C ALA A 162 9.12 1.24 -16.53
N PRO A 163 9.86 2.29 -16.94
CA PRO A 163 9.27 3.61 -17.12
C PRO A 163 8.09 3.50 -18.10
N ALA A 164 6.96 4.12 -17.77
CA ALA A 164 5.83 4.16 -18.68
C ALA A 164 6.23 4.90 -19.95
N LYS A 165 5.70 4.44 -21.10
CA LYS A 165 5.76 5.24 -22.32
C LYS A 165 4.98 6.53 -22.05
N ALA A 166 5.65 7.68 -22.17
CA ALA A 166 5.03 8.97 -21.93
C ALA A 166 3.76 9.10 -22.78
N ALA A 167 2.63 9.34 -22.11
CA ALA A 167 1.32 9.48 -22.75
C ALA A 167 1.13 10.85 -23.43
N GLY A 168 2.13 11.74 -23.36
CA GLY A 168 2.08 13.12 -23.82
C GLY A 168 1.94 14.10 -22.64
N ALA A 169 1.49 15.33 -22.93
CA ALA A 169 1.11 16.27 -21.89
C ALA A 169 -0.22 15.83 -21.25
N ALA A 170 -0.33 15.90 -19.93
CA ALA A 170 -1.61 15.67 -19.27
C ALA A 170 -2.62 16.76 -19.68
N PRO A 171 -3.93 16.42 -19.78
CA PRO A 171 -4.97 17.41 -20.02
C PRO A 171 -5.16 18.39 -18.84
N LEU A 172 -4.59 18.07 -17.68
CA LEU A 172 -4.73 18.81 -16.42
C LEU A 172 -3.35 19.09 -15.82
N LYS A 173 -3.21 20.23 -15.15
CA LYS A 173 -1.99 20.59 -14.42
C LYS A 173 -1.97 19.89 -13.06
N ILE A 174 -0.98 19.02 -12.87
CA ILE A 174 -0.94 18.06 -11.76
C ILE A 174 0.22 18.34 -10.82
N ALA A 175 -0.06 18.30 -9.51
CA ALA A 175 0.95 18.22 -8.46
C ALA A 175 0.91 16.86 -7.74
N VAL A 176 2.06 16.35 -7.34
CA VAL A 176 2.19 15.29 -6.34
C VAL A 176 2.67 15.92 -5.04
N ALA A 177 1.82 15.89 -4.01
CA ALA A 177 2.16 16.32 -2.65
C ALA A 177 2.62 15.10 -1.83
N LEU A 178 3.94 14.95 -1.71
CA LEU A 178 4.58 13.86 -0.99
C LEU A 178 4.99 14.31 0.42
N HIS A 179 4.54 13.60 1.45
CA HIS A 179 5.14 13.69 2.79
C HIS A 179 6.17 12.57 3.02
N LEU A 180 7.44 12.94 3.17
CA LEU A 180 8.56 12.01 3.35
C LEU A 180 9.20 12.20 4.74
N HIS A 181 8.77 11.37 5.70
CA HIS A 181 9.38 11.29 7.04
C HIS A 181 10.40 10.14 7.15
N TYR A 182 10.12 9.00 6.52
CA TYR A 182 11.00 7.82 6.50
C TYR A 182 11.72 7.73 5.16
N GLU A 183 12.99 8.08 5.15
CA GLU A 183 13.77 8.29 3.93
C GLU A 183 14.18 7.00 3.20
N ASP A 184 14.29 5.89 3.92
CA ASP A 184 14.56 4.57 3.35
C ASP A 184 13.47 4.09 2.38
N ILE A 185 12.29 4.71 2.44
CA ILE A 185 11.16 4.44 1.55
C ILE A 185 11.30 5.20 0.21
N TRP A 186 12.15 6.23 0.15
CA TRP A 186 12.36 7.03 -1.06
C TRP A 186 12.62 6.20 -2.33
N PRO A 187 13.48 5.16 -2.34
CA PRO A 187 13.72 4.40 -3.56
C PRO A 187 12.47 3.71 -4.14
N ASP A 188 11.50 3.36 -3.29
CA ASP A 188 10.22 2.78 -3.73
C ASP A 188 9.30 3.85 -4.33
N ILE A 189 9.29 5.04 -3.71
CA ILE A 189 8.54 6.21 -4.19
C ILE A 189 9.12 6.73 -5.51
N GLU A 190 10.44 6.90 -5.60
CA GLU A 190 11.13 7.39 -6.80
C GLU A 190 10.79 6.51 -8.00
N ALA A 191 10.84 5.19 -7.83
CA ALA A 191 10.54 4.27 -8.91
C ALA A 191 9.06 4.35 -9.36
N ALA A 192 8.12 4.47 -8.42
CA ALA A 192 6.71 4.68 -8.75
C ALA A 192 6.47 6.02 -9.48
N LEU A 193 7.13 7.11 -9.04
CA LEU A 193 7.01 8.44 -9.65
C LEU A 193 7.63 8.49 -11.06
N ARG A 194 8.77 7.82 -11.28
CA ARG A 194 9.40 7.72 -12.62
C ARG A 194 8.58 6.88 -13.61
N ALA A 195 7.71 6.00 -13.10
CA ALA A 195 6.82 5.19 -13.91
C ALA A 195 5.51 5.90 -14.28
N LEU A 196 5.30 7.16 -13.86
CA LEU A 196 4.08 7.89 -14.19
C LEU A 196 4.02 8.25 -15.68
N PRO A 197 2.83 8.12 -16.32
CA PRO A 197 2.67 8.36 -17.75
C PRO A 197 2.63 9.85 -18.12
N TYR A 198 2.42 10.74 -17.15
CA TYR A 198 2.33 12.18 -17.36
C TYR A 198 3.32 12.95 -16.46
N ALA A 199 3.76 14.10 -16.94
CA ALA A 199 4.55 15.03 -16.15
C ALA A 199 3.71 15.62 -15.00
N CYS A 200 4.33 15.72 -13.83
CA CYS A 200 3.73 16.31 -12.63
C CYS A 200 4.77 17.13 -11.86
N ASP A 201 4.33 18.20 -11.21
CA ASP A 201 5.16 18.93 -10.27
C ASP A 201 5.24 18.16 -8.95
N LEU A 202 6.44 17.99 -8.41
CA LEU A 202 6.65 17.31 -7.13
C LEU A 202 6.82 18.34 -6.00
N ILE A 203 5.98 18.25 -4.97
CA ILE A 203 6.07 19.03 -3.74
C ILE A 203 6.37 18.06 -2.60
N VAL A 204 7.53 18.19 -1.96
CA VAL A 204 7.97 17.32 -0.87
C VAL A 204 7.91 18.08 0.45
N THR A 205 7.09 17.59 1.37
CA THR A 205 7.14 17.97 2.78
C THR A 205 7.97 16.97 3.57
N CYS A 206 8.82 17.43 4.48
CA CYS A 206 9.69 16.57 5.26
C CYS A 206 10.08 17.22 6.59
N SER A 207 10.26 16.40 7.63
CA SER A 207 10.71 16.84 8.94
C SER A 207 12.22 16.70 9.09
N GLY A 208 12.96 17.58 8.40
CA GLY A 208 14.42 17.62 8.44
C GLY A 208 15.07 16.48 7.65
N PRO A 209 15.10 16.56 6.30
CA PRO A 209 15.67 15.50 5.50
C PRO A 209 17.18 15.44 5.68
N ASP A 210 17.74 14.24 5.67
CA ASP A 210 19.17 14.01 5.43
C ASP A 210 19.57 14.74 4.13
N ALA A 211 20.67 15.49 4.20
CA ALA A 211 21.12 16.32 3.09
C ALA A 211 21.41 15.47 1.83
N GLY A 212 21.82 14.21 2.00
CA GLY A 212 22.02 13.26 0.91
C GLY A 212 20.72 12.83 0.24
N VAL A 213 19.66 12.63 1.00
CA VAL A 213 18.33 12.29 0.47
C VAL A 213 17.72 13.46 -0.29
N GLU A 214 17.78 14.69 0.26
CA GLU A 214 17.34 15.89 -0.46
C GLU A 214 18.10 16.04 -1.80
N LYS A 215 19.42 15.88 -1.79
CA LYS A 215 20.25 15.92 -3.01
C LYS A 215 19.82 14.87 -4.04
N ARG A 216 19.53 13.64 -3.61
CA ARG A 216 19.07 12.56 -4.48
C ARG A 216 17.73 12.88 -5.12
N ILE A 217 16.79 13.41 -4.34
CA ILE A 217 15.47 13.81 -4.84
C ILE A 217 15.61 14.93 -5.87
N ARG A 218 16.42 15.96 -5.61
CA ARG A 218 16.67 17.06 -6.57
C ARG A 218 17.34 16.58 -7.86
N ALA A 219 18.24 15.60 -7.76
CA ALA A 219 18.86 14.99 -8.94
C ALA A 219 17.85 14.20 -9.79
N ALA A 220 16.88 13.53 -9.15
CA ALA A 220 15.83 12.79 -9.84
C ALA A 220 14.72 13.70 -10.39
N PHE A 221 14.40 14.78 -9.67
CA PHE A 221 13.32 15.72 -9.98
C PHE A 221 13.84 17.17 -9.84
N PRO A 222 14.46 17.74 -10.89
CA PRO A 222 15.12 19.05 -10.81
C PRO A 222 14.22 20.22 -10.38
N HIS A 223 12.93 20.14 -10.69
CA HIS A 223 11.93 21.17 -10.36
C HIS A 223 11.17 20.90 -9.05
N VAL A 224 11.63 19.95 -8.23
CA VAL A 224 11.00 19.64 -6.94
C VAL A 224 10.98 20.85 -6.01
N ARG A 225 9.82 21.10 -5.39
CA ARG A 225 9.66 22.09 -4.32
C ARG A 225 9.72 21.41 -2.97
N PHE A 226 10.60 21.90 -2.09
CA PHE A 226 10.73 21.39 -0.73
C PHE A 226 10.07 22.32 0.29
N ARG A 227 9.35 21.73 1.23
CA ARG A 227 8.75 22.41 2.39
C ARG A 227 9.17 21.68 3.66
N ARG A 228 10.07 22.30 4.43
CA ARG A 228 10.47 21.76 5.74
C ARG A 228 9.35 22.01 6.74
N THR A 229 8.95 20.96 7.47
CA THR A 229 7.90 21.01 8.49
C THR A 229 8.41 20.41 9.79
N GLU A 230 7.83 20.78 10.92
CA GLU A 230 8.09 20.04 12.16
C GLU A 230 7.49 18.63 12.05
N ASN A 231 8.03 17.66 12.81
CA ASN A 231 7.42 16.34 12.95
C ASN A 231 6.19 16.42 13.88
N ARG A 232 5.10 17.01 13.36
CA ARG A 232 3.81 17.22 14.06
C ARG A 232 2.65 16.94 13.12
N GLY A 233 1.61 16.27 13.61
CA GLY A 233 0.41 15.96 12.85
C GLY A 233 0.65 14.99 11.70
N ARG A 234 1.74 14.20 11.79
CA ARG A 234 2.16 13.18 10.82
C ARG A 234 2.13 13.72 9.38
N ASP A 235 1.45 13.03 8.47
CA ASP A 235 1.29 13.41 7.06
C ASP A 235 0.14 14.41 6.81
N ILE A 236 -0.71 14.65 7.81
CA ILE A 236 -1.92 15.45 7.68
C ILE A 236 -1.60 16.94 7.79
N ARG A 237 -0.95 17.34 8.89
CA ARG A 237 -0.61 18.75 9.11
C ARG A 237 0.26 19.30 7.97
N PRO A 238 1.34 18.63 7.50
CA PRO A 238 2.11 19.12 6.36
C PRO A 238 1.27 19.34 5.11
N PHE A 239 0.30 18.47 4.82
CA PHE A 239 -0.60 18.64 3.70
C PHE A 239 -1.56 19.83 3.89
N LEU A 240 -2.12 19.99 5.10
CA LEU A 240 -2.93 21.17 5.43
C LEU A 240 -2.13 22.47 5.28
N THR A 241 -0.86 22.49 5.68
CA THR A 241 0.01 23.65 5.46
C THR A 241 0.13 24.01 3.98
N LEU A 242 0.24 23.03 3.07
CA LEU A 242 0.30 23.28 1.61
C LEU A 242 -1.01 23.85 1.06
N ILE A 243 -2.16 23.45 1.60
CA ILE A 243 -3.46 24.04 1.24
C ILE A 243 -3.52 25.48 1.77
N GLU A 244 -3.17 25.66 3.04
CA GLU A 244 -3.32 26.92 3.75
C GLU A 244 -2.38 28.02 3.24
N ASP A 245 -1.19 27.67 2.74
CA ASP A 245 -0.21 28.61 2.20
C ASP A 245 -0.31 28.84 0.68
N GLY A 246 -1.28 28.20 0.02
CA GLY A 246 -1.51 28.35 -1.42
C GLY A 246 -0.51 27.59 -2.29
N SER A 247 0.32 26.70 -1.73
CA SER A 247 1.27 25.88 -2.51
C SER A 247 0.60 24.98 -3.56
N LEU A 248 -0.70 24.71 -3.38
CA LEU A 248 -1.53 23.91 -4.29
C LEU A 248 -2.39 24.77 -5.23
N ASP A 249 -2.28 26.10 -5.16
CA ASP A 249 -3.05 27.01 -5.99
C ASP A 249 -2.61 26.91 -7.46
N GLY A 250 -3.58 26.97 -8.38
CA GLY A 250 -3.32 26.88 -9.81
C GLY A 250 -2.93 25.48 -10.31
N TYR A 251 -3.15 24.43 -9.52
CA TYR A 251 -3.22 23.04 -9.98
C TYR A 251 -4.67 22.63 -10.17
N ASP A 252 -4.94 21.85 -11.21
CA ASP A 252 -6.25 21.24 -11.42
C ASP A 252 -6.44 20.04 -10.50
N LEU A 253 -5.36 19.28 -10.26
CA LEU A 253 -5.35 18.09 -9.43
C LEU A 253 -4.09 17.99 -8.56
N VAL A 254 -4.28 17.45 -7.35
CA VAL A 254 -3.19 17.08 -6.45
C VAL A 254 -3.31 15.60 -6.06
N CYS A 255 -2.20 14.86 -6.17
CA CYS A 255 -2.05 13.53 -5.62
C CYS A 255 -1.35 13.62 -4.26
N LYS A 256 -2.07 13.36 -3.17
CA LYS A 256 -1.51 13.29 -1.81
C LYS A 256 -1.00 11.88 -1.53
N ILE A 257 0.30 11.74 -1.29
CA ILE A 257 0.94 10.47 -0.91
C ILE A 257 1.93 10.66 0.25
N HIS A 258 2.29 9.59 0.95
CA HIS A 258 3.28 9.67 2.02
C HIS A 258 4.12 8.40 2.20
N GLY A 259 5.30 8.56 2.79
CA GLY A 259 6.21 7.47 3.15
C GLY A 259 5.99 6.85 4.54
N LYS A 260 4.82 7.00 5.18
CA LYS A 260 4.60 6.53 6.56
C LYS A 260 4.82 5.02 6.72
N ARG A 261 5.41 4.62 7.86
CA ARG A 261 5.47 3.23 8.34
C ARG A 261 4.34 2.96 9.32
N SER A 262 3.86 1.71 9.37
CA SER A 262 2.99 1.28 10.47
C SER A 262 3.82 1.04 11.72
N ALA A 263 3.48 1.69 12.84
CA ALA A 263 4.16 1.49 14.13
C ALA A 263 3.73 0.19 14.83
N THR A 264 2.55 -0.33 14.50
CA THR A 264 1.92 -1.47 15.22
C THR A 264 1.80 -2.73 14.38
N ALA A 265 1.88 -2.64 13.06
CA ALA A 265 1.88 -3.78 12.16
C ALA A 265 3.31 -4.22 11.82
N PRO A 266 3.51 -5.49 11.44
CA PRO A 266 4.79 -5.94 10.89
C PRO A 266 5.24 -5.08 9.72
N ALA A 267 6.55 -4.87 9.59
CA ALA A 267 7.12 -4.04 8.52
C ALA A 267 6.65 -4.47 7.12
N VAL A 268 6.61 -5.79 6.85
CA VAL A 268 6.08 -6.36 5.59
C VAL A 268 4.65 -5.93 5.29
N VAL A 269 3.81 -5.82 6.32
CA VAL A 269 2.39 -5.50 6.18
C VAL A 269 2.21 -4.02 5.90
N GLY A 270 2.96 -3.17 6.61
CA GLY A 270 3.00 -1.73 6.31
C GLY A 270 3.52 -1.45 4.90
N ALA A 271 4.52 -2.21 4.43
CA ALA A 271 5.03 -2.10 3.07
C ALA A 271 3.99 -2.53 2.03
N LEU A 272 3.35 -3.69 2.21
CA LEU A 272 2.29 -4.18 1.32
C LEU A 272 1.09 -3.22 1.26
N TRP A 273 0.68 -2.67 2.40
CA TRP A 273 -0.37 -1.65 2.48
C TRP A 273 -0.01 -0.43 1.64
N ARG A 274 1.17 0.16 1.88
CA ARG A 274 1.62 1.35 1.15
C ARG A 274 1.74 1.08 -0.35
N ARG A 275 2.35 -0.04 -0.73
CA ARG A 275 2.53 -0.42 -2.13
C ARG A 275 1.20 -0.70 -2.83
N LYS A 276 0.22 -1.29 -2.15
CA LYS A 276 -1.13 -1.44 -2.74
C LYS A 276 -1.78 -0.09 -2.99
N ILE A 277 -1.64 0.89 -2.09
CA ILE A 277 -2.14 2.23 -2.33
C ILE A 277 -1.41 2.91 -3.50
N PHE A 278 -0.09 2.75 -3.61
CA PHE A 278 0.66 3.28 -4.75
C PHE A 278 0.27 2.59 -6.06
N LEU A 279 0.02 1.27 -6.04
CA LEU A 279 -0.53 0.56 -7.18
C LEU A 279 -1.88 1.18 -7.59
N ASP A 280 -2.78 1.41 -6.63
CA ASP A 280 -4.13 1.91 -6.89
C ASP A 280 -4.18 3.35 -7.39
N LEU A 281 -3.29 4.22 -6.89
CA LEU A 281 -3.33 5.64 -7.17
C LEU A 281 -2.35 6.09 -8.25
N LEU A 282 -1.31 5.30 -8.54
CA LEU A 282 -0.20 5.73 -9.41
C LEU A 282 -0.03 4.80 -10.61
N VAL A 283 0.41 3.56 -10.37
CA VAL A 283 1.06 2.73 -11.41
C VAL A 283 0.23 1.55 -11.92
N GLY A 284 -0.78 1.10 -11.19
CA GLY A 284 -1.54 -0.13 -11.49
C GLY A 284 -2.50 0.02 -12.67
N ALA A 285 -2.38 -0.83 -13.69
CA ALA A 285 -3.26 -0.89 -14.87
C ALA A 285 -3.49 0.46 -15.60
N GLY A 286 -2.60 1.45 -15.44
CA GLY A 286 -2.82 2.81 -15.95
C GLY A 286 -3.69 3.70 -15.03
N ALA A 287 -3.68 3.44 -13.71
CA ALA A 287 -4.50 4.11 -12.70
C ALA A 287 -4.48 5.63 -12.82
N MET A 288 -3.30 6.25 -12.88
CA MET A 288 -3.18 7.70 -13.02
C MET A 288 -3.93 8.23 -14.25
N VAL A 289 -3.86 7.54 -15.39
CA VAL A 289 -4.59 7.94 -16.62
C VAL A 289 -6.09 7.89 -16.37
N ARG A 290 -6.61 6.76 -15.84
CA ARG A 290 -8.05 6.60 -15.57
C ARG A 290 -8.57 7.63 -14.56
N ILE A 291 -7.76 7.99 -13.56
CA ILE A 291 -8.10 9.02 -12.58
C ILE A 291 -8.18 10.39 -13.25
N ILE A 292 -7.16 10.77 -14.01
CA ILE A 292 -7.10 12.06 -14.71
C ILE A 292 -8.25 12.18 -15.70
N ASP A 293 -8.55 11.13 -16.47
CA ASP A 293 -9.66 11.12 -17.41
C ASP A 293 -11.01 11.28 -16.69
N ALA A 294 -11.19 10.60 -15.55
CA ALA A 294 -12.40 10.76 -14.74
C ALA A 294 -12.58 12.21 -14.23
N PHE A 295 -11.50 12.85 -13.77
CA PHE A 295 -11.55 14.27 -13.41
C PHE A 295 -11.70 15.19 -14.63
N ALA A 296 -11.16 14.86 -15.79
CA ALA A 296 -11.34 15.68 -17.00
C ALA A 296 -12.80 15.65 -17.47
N VAL A 297 -13.48 14.51 -17.34
CA VAL A 297 -14.87 14.31 -17.78
C VAL A 297 -15.89 14.81 -16.76
N ASP A 298 -15.65 14.65 -15.46
CA ASP A 298 -16.61 15.02 -14.42
C ASP A 298 -16.13 16.19 -13.55
N PRO A 299 -16.64 17.42 -13.78
CA PRO A 299 -16.34 18.58 -12.93
C PRO A 299 -16.76 18.42 -11.47
N LYS A 300 -17.73 17.55 -11.15
CA LYS A 300 -18.20 17.31 -9.78
C LYS A 300 -17.34 16.31 -9.03
N LEU A 301 -16.52 15.50 -9.69
CA LEU A 301 -15.59 14.61 -9.00
C LEU A 301 -14.55 15.46 -8.23
N GLY A 302 -14.51 15.34 -6.91
CA GLY A 302 -13.64 16.15 -6.05
C GLY A 302 -12.49 15.38 -5.41
N LEU A 303 -12.67 14.09 -5.15
CA LEU A 303 -11.66 13.23 -4.52
C LEU A 303 -11.77 11.80 -5.01
N VAL A 304 -10.63 11.17 -5.31
CA VAL A 304 -10.53 9.74 -5.65
C VAL A 304 -9.52 9.07 -4.73
N GLY A 305 -9.95 8.04 -4.00
CA GLY A 305 -9.07 7.25 -3.14
C GLY A 305 -9.04 5.76 -3.50
N PRO A 306 -8.21 4.95 -2.82
CA PRO A 306 -8.04 3.55 -3.16
C PRO A 306 -9.18 2.69 -2.55
N ARG A 307 -9.92 1.97 -3.41
CA ARG A 307 -11.16 1.24 -3.09
C ARG A 307 -11.01 0.31 -1.88
N GLY A 308 -9.94 -0.49 -1.84
CA GLY A 308 -9.69 -1.44 -0.76
C GLY A 308 -9.54 -0.79 0.63
N PHE A 309 -9.18 0.49 0.66
CA PHE A 309 -8.95 1.23 1.91
C PHE A 309 -10.04 2.24 2.22
N ARG A 310 -11.11 2.30 1.43
CA ARG A 310 -12.29 3.07 1.78
C ARG A 310 -13.03 2.40 2.94
N LYS A 311 -13.43 3.19 3.94
CA LYS A 311 -14.06 2.73 5.17
C LYS A 311 -15.26 3.59 5.49
N PHE A 312 -16.35 2.92 5.88
CA PHE A 312 -17.62 3.56 6.23
C PHE A 312 -17.92 3.51 7.73
N ARG A 313 -16.98 3.02 8.53
CA ARG A 313 -17.10 2.91 9.99
C ARG A 313 -15.95 3.65 10.62
N ASN A 314 -16.27 4.64 11.45
CA ASN A 314 -15.25 5.42 12.14
C ASN A 314 -14.49 4.49 13.12
N PRO A 315 -13.18 4.24 12.93
CA PRO A 315 -12.40 3.36 13.80
C PRO A 315 -12.29 3.89 15.23
N VAL A 316 -12.59 5.17 15.44
CA VAL A 316 -12.51 5.84 16.73
C VAL A 316 -13.86 6.17 17.35
N ALA A 317 -14.96 5.66 16.80
CA ALA A 317 -16.28 5.76 17.43
C ALA A 317 -16.34 5.16 18.85
N ALA A 318 -15.39 4.30 19.20
CA ALA A 318 -15.26 3.69 20.52
C ALA A 318 -14.14 4.33 21.38
N HIS A 319 -13.44 5.35 20.88
CA HIS A 319 -12.34 6.02 21.57
C HIS A 319 -12.74 7.45 21.94
N GLU A 320 -12.34 7.91 23.12
CA GLU A 320 -12.50 9.30 23.53
C GLU A 320 -11.44 10.16 22.83
N TRP A 321 -11.88 11.26 22.21
CA TRP A 321 -10.98 12.26 21.65
C TRP A 321 -10.26 13.01 22.77
N ARG A 322 -8.98 13.34 22.60
CA ARG A 322 -8.22 14.12 23.62
C ARG A 322 -8.89 15.44 23.96
N ALA A 323 -9.55 16.06 22.98
CA ALA A 323 -10.44 17.19 23.18
C ALA A 323 -11.60 17.15 22.18
N PRO A 324 -12.78 17.68 22.52
CA PRO A 324 -13.92 17.77 21.58
C PRO A 324 -13.58 18.52 20.29
N SER A 325 -12.69 19.52 20.37
CA SER A 325 -12.18 20.29 19.23
C SER A 325 -11.33 19.47 18.25
N GLN A 326 -10.95 18.25 18.63
CA GLN A 326 -10.17 17.32 17.80
C GLN A 326 -11.03 16.23 17.16
N SER A 327 -12.35 16.39 17.14
CA SER A 327 -13.27 15.45 16.49
C SER A 327 -13.58 15.84 15.04
N PRO A 328 -13.90 14.86 14.16
CA PRO A 328 -14.44 15.12 12.83
C PRO A 328 -15.67 16.02 12.87
N ASP A 329 -16.56 15.80 13.85
CA ASP A 329 -17.78 16.59 14.04
C ASP A 329 -17.46 18.06 14.25
N HIS A 330 -16.43 18.37 15.05
CA HIS A 330 -15.99 19.75 15.23
C HIS A 330 -15.40 20.36 13.96
N ILE A 331 -14.63 19.59 13.17
CA ILE A 331 -14.09 20.04 11.88
C ILE A 331 -15.24 20.39 10.93
N ILE A 332 -16.23 19.50 10.81
CA ILE A 332 -17.40 19.70 9.95
C ILE A 332 -18.24 20.90 10.41
N ALA A 333 -18.53 21.01 11.71
CA ALA A 333 -19.24 22.15 12.27
C ALA A 333 -18.50 23.47 12.03
N THR A 334 -17.17 23.47 12.17
CA THR A 334 -16.31 24.64 11.90
C THR A 334 -16.43 25.10 10.44
N LEU A 335 -16.62 24.16 9.52
CA LEU A 335 -16.81 24.42 8.09
C LEU A 335 -18.27 24.74 7.72
N GLY A 336 -19.18 24.84 8.69
CA GLY A 336 -20.59 25.16 8.48
C GLY A 336 -21.46 23.96 8.09
N GLY A 337 -20.96 22.72 8.23
CA GLY A 337 -21.74 21.50 8.03
C GLY A 337 -22.50 21.06 9.29
N ASP A 338 -23.54 20.24 9.11
CA ASP A 338 -24.27 19.55 10.19
C ASP A 338 -23.68 18.15 10.45
N PRO A 339 -22.92 17.93 11.55
CA PRO A 339 -22.26 16.65 11.84
C PRO A 339 -23.20 15.44 11.82
N ALA A 340 -24.47 15.61 12.20
CA ALA A 340 -25.44 14.53 12.24
C ALA A 340 -25.77 13.96 10.84
N ARG A 341 -25.51 14.73 9.78
CA ARG A 341 -25.73 14.32 8.38
C ARG A 341 -24.52 13.67 7.74
N PHE A 342 -23.35 13.71 8.39
CA PHE A 342 -22.12 13.16 7.84
C PHE A 342 -21.82 11.80 8.47
N ALA A 343 -21.99 10.74 7.67
CA ALA A 343 -21.51 9.42 8.03
C ALA A 343 -19.99 9.31 7.78
N ALA A 344 -19.34 8.42 8.54
CA ALA A 344 -17.96 8.06 8.27
C ALA A 344 -17.82 7.52 6.84
N ASP A 345 -16.95 8.15 6.05
CA ASP A 345 -16.57 7.71 4.72
C ASP A 345 -15.18 8.28 4.45
N PHE A 346 -14.16 7.44 4.52
CA PHE A 346 -12.78 7.89 4.43
C PHE A 346 -11.87 6.84 3.82
N PHE A 347 -10.71 7.28 3.35
CA PHE A 347 -9.67 6.40 2.85
C PHE A 347 -8.60 6.23 3.91
N ALA A 348 -8.52 5.02 4.48
CA ALA A 348 -7.54 4.69 5.50
C ALA A 348 -6.12 4.82 4.95
N GLY A 349 -5.29 5.56 5.68
CA GLY A 349 -3.96 5.99 5.24
C GLY A 349 -3.94 7.35 4.54
N ALA A 350 -5.06 8.06 4.41
CA ALA A 350 -5.12 9.45 3.93
C ALA A 350 -4.32 9.76 2.64
N MET A 351 -4.28 8.83 1.69
CA MET A 351 -3.67 9.03 0.38
C MET A 351 -4.76 8.98 -0.68
N PHE A 352 -4.79 9.98 -1.56
CA PHE A 352 -5.86 10.20 -2.53
C PHE A 352 -5.45 11.23 -3.59
N TRP A 353 -6.20 11.28 -4.68
CA TRP A 353 -6.24 12.40 -5.60
C TRP A 353 -7.38 13.34 -5.23
N ALA A 354 -7.17 14.65 -5.34
CA ALA A 354 -8.22 15.63 -5.10
C ALA A 354 -8.10 16.83 -6.04
N ARG A 355 -9.23 17.48 -6.30
CA ARG A 355 -9.23 18.86 -6.78
C ARG A 355 -8.88 19.78 -5.62
N PRO A 356 -7.87 20.68 -5.75
CA PRO A 356 -7.59 21.68 -4.73
C PRO A 356 -8.82 22.53 -4.38
N ALA A 357 -9.65 22.85 -5.36
CA ALA A 357 -10.90 23.59 -5.16
C ALA A 357 -11.89 22.90 -4.21
N ALA A 358 -11.91 21.56 -4.14
CA ALA A 358 -12.76 20.81 -3.23
C ALA A 358 -12.28 20.86 -1.77
N LEU A 359 -11.07 21.36 -1.52
CA LEU A 359 -10.45 21.50 -0.21
C LEU A 359 -10.23 22.97 0.20
N ALA A 360 -10.56 23.92 -0.68
CA ALA A 360 -10.29 25.35 -0.49
C ALA A 360 -10.94 25.92 0.79
N ALA A 361 -12.08 25.36 1.22
CA ALA A 361 -12.74 25.76 2.46
C ALA A 361 -11.86 25.59 3.71
N LEU A 362 -10.80 24.77 3.67
CA LEU A 362 -9.88 24.58 4.79
C LEU A 362 -8.92 25.76 5.00
N GLN A 363 -8.57 26.47 3.93
CA GLN A 363 -7.55 27.52 3.91
C GLN A 363 -7.76 28.62 4.96
N PRO A 364 -8.97 29.22 5.13
CA PRO A 364 -9.17 30.32 6.08
C PRO A 364 -9.12 29.89 7.56
N HIS A 365 -9.34 28.61 7.88
CA HIS A 365 -9.47 28.15 9.28
C HIS A 365 -8.14 27.82 9.96
N ARG A 366 -7.04 27.74 9.20
CA ARG A 366 -5.67 27.49 9.70
C ARG A 366 -5.60 26.31 10.66
N PHE A 367 -6.20 25.18 10.30
CA PHE A 367 -6.21 23.98 11.13
C PHE A 367 -4.81 23.43 11.39
N SER A 368 -3.85 23.64 10.49
CA SER A 368 -2.47 23.19 10.66
C SER A 368 -1.77 23.77 11.90
N ALA A 369 -2.21 24.95 12.38
CA ALA A 369 -1.71 25.61 13.58
C ALA A 369 -2.26 25.00 14.89
N ARG A 370 -3.32 24.19 14.82
CA ARG A 370 -3.99 23.58 15.99
C ARG A 370 -3.42 22.21 16.38
N PHE A 371 -2.43 21.73 15.63
CA PHE A 371 -1.79 20.45 15.90
C PHE A 371 -0.81 20.56 17.05
N GLU A 372 -1.05 19.74 18.07
CA GLU A 372 -0.17 19.59 19.21
C GLU A 372 1.13 18.84 18.82
N PRO A 373 2.21 18.98 19.63
CA PRO A 373 3.37 18.11 19.52
C PRO A 373 2.99 16.62 19.56
N GLU A 374 3.72 15.78 18.83
CA GLU A 374 3.47 14.33 18.82
C GLU A 374 3.65 13.74 20.23
N ALA A 375 2.57 13.21 20.80
CA ALA A 375 2.54 12.56 22.12
C ALA A 375 2.47 11.02 22.03
N GLY A 376 2.59 10.44 20.82
CA GLY A 376 2.60 8.98 20.61
C GLY A 376 1.24 8.28 20.63
N GLY A 377 0.13 8.98 20.92
CA GLY A 377 -1.21 8.38 20.84
C GLY A 377 -1.61 8.06 19.40
N ILE A 378 -2.30 6.93 19.21
CA ILE A 378 -2.47 6.32 17.89
C ILE A 378 -3.77 6.79 17.22
N TYR A 379 -4.81 7.12 18.00
CA TYR A 379 -6.21 7.16 17.55
C TYR A 379 -7.02 8.36 18.08
N ASP A 380 -6.39 9.41 18.60
CA ASP A 380 -7.07 10.41 19.44
C ASP A 380 -6.69 11.86 19.13
N GLY A 381 -5.92 12.09 18.06
CA GLY A 381 -5.46 13.42 17.62
C GLY A 381 -6.11 13.93 16.33
N LEU A 382 -5.88 15.21 16.02
CA LEU A 382 -6.39 15.90 14.83
C LEU A 382 -6.02 15.20 13.52
N GLU A 383 -4.89 14.51 13.46
CA GLU A 383 -4.48 13.76 12.29
C GLU A 383 -5.49 12.66 11.93
N VAL A 384 -6.05 11.98 12.93
CA VAL A 384 -7.07 10.93 12.72
C VAL A 384 -8.42 11.55 12.39
N ALA A 385 -8.73 12.70 13.01
CA ALA A 385 -9.95 13.45 12.71
C ALA A 385 -9.99 13.89 11.25
N PHE A 386 -8.90 14.46 10.73
CA PHE A 386 -8.80 14.84 9.32
C PHE A 386 -8.78 13.65 8.38
N GLU A 387 -8.03 12.58 8.71
CA GLU A 387 -8.05 11.34 7.92
C GLU A 387 -9.47 10.84 7.71
N THR A 388 -10.32 10.92 8.74
CA THR A 388 -11.73 10.48 8.67
C THR A 388 -12.69 11.54 8.11
N ALA A 389 -12.28 12.82 8.01
CA ALA A 389 -13.14 13.92 7.59
C ALA A 389 -12.95 14.37 6.13
N PHE A 390 -11.84 14.04 5.44
CA PHE A 390 -11.57 14.57 4.09
C PHE A 390 -12.71 14.36 3.09
N SER A 391 -13.31 13.17 3.02
CA SER A 391 -14.43 12.94 2.09
C SER A 391 -15.68 13.74 2.47
N ALA A 392 -15.93 13.94 3.77
CA ALA A 392 -17.03 14.77 4.24
C ALA A 392 -16.80 16.25 3.92
N ILE A 393 -15.56 16.73 4.05
CA ILE A 393 -15.15 18.09 3.65
C ILE A 393 -15.39 18.31 2.15
N VAL A 394 -14.96 17.37 1.31
CA VAL A 394 -15.15 17.43 -0.15
C VAL A 394 -16.63 17.43 -0.52
N ARG A 395 -17.46 16.63 0.16
CA ARG A 395 -18.92 16.63 -0.04
C ARG A 395 -19.60 17.91 0.42
N LEU A 396 -19.15 18.48 1.54
CA LEU A 396 -19.65 19.76 2.03
C LEU A 396 -19.37 20.88 1.02
N ALA A 397 -18.26 20.79 0.28
CA ALA A 397 -17.93 21.68 -0.83
C ALA A 397 -18.73 21.40 -2.12
N GLY A 398 -19.64 20.42 -2.13
CA GLY A 398 -20.52 20.11 -3.27
C GLY A 398 -19.93 19.14 -4.30
N TYR A 399 -18.86 18.44 -3.97
CA TYR A 399 -18.19 17.48 -4.85
C TYR A 399 -18.47 16.01 -4.49
N ASP A 400 -18.27 15.16 -5.48
CA ASP A 400 -18.46 13.72 -5.43
C ASP A 400 -17.15 13.00 -5.07
N ILE A 401 -17.29 11.77 -4.58
CA ILE A 401 -16.16 10.92 -4.16
C ILE A 401 -16.07 9.71 -5.08
N GLY A 402 -14.92 9.50 -5.70
CA GLY A 402 -14.60 8.31 -6.46
C GLY A 402 -13.70 7.35 -5.70
N GLU A 403 -13.64 6.11 -6.17
CA GLU A 403 -12.70 5.11 -5.70
C GLU A 403 -12.11 4.32 -6.87
N ILE A 404 -10.86 3.91 -6.76
CA ILE A 404 -10.15 3.16 -7.81
C ILE A 404 -9.51 1.89 -7.25
N ASP A 405 -9.40 0.87 -8.09
CA ASP A 405 -8.56 -0.29 -7.86
C ASP A 405 -7.50 -0.38 -8.97
N GLY A 406 -6.24 -0.56 -8.58
CA GLY A 406 -5.10 -0.66 -9.49
C GLY A 406 -5.02 -1.98 -10.24
N PHE A 407 -5.95 -2.90 -10.00
CA PHE A 407 -5.99 -4.19 -10.68
C PHE A 407 -6.60 -4.12 -12.08
N ASP A 408 -7.86 -3.70 -12.31
CA ASP A 408 -8.41 -3.63 -13.69
C ASP A 408 -9.72 -2.80 -13.88
N ASP A 409 -10.12 -1.92 -12.95
CA ASP A 409 -11.36 -1.12 -13.08
C ASP A 409 -11.11 0.38 -13.28
N PRO A 410 -11.92 1.11 -14.09
CA PRO A 410 -11.99 2.57 -13.99
C PRO A 410 -12.54 3.02 -12.62
N PRO A 411 -12.30 4.27 -12.20
CA PRO A 411 -12.83 4.78 -10.94
C PRO A 411 -14.36 4.64 -10.86
N ALA A 412 -14.86 4.09 -9.76
CA ALA A 412 -16.29 4.08 -9.44
C ALA A 412 -16.63 5.40 -8.74
N ILE A 413 -17.53 6.21 -9.32
CA ILE A 413 -17.91 7.53 -8.81
C ILE A 413 -19.20 7.39 -7.98
N HIS A 414 -19.19 7.99 -6.79
CA HIS A 414 -20.32 7.98 -5.86
C HIS A 414 -20.84 9.40 -5.71
N PRO A 415 -22.06 9.70 -6.19
CA PRO A 415 -22.61 11.04 -6.14
C PRO A 415 -22.72 11.54 -4.70
N SER A 416 -22.47 12.83 -4.51
CA SER A 416 -22.81 13.56 -3.31
C SER A 416 -24.29 13.36 -3.03
N PHE A 417 -24.61 13.01 -1.77
CA PHE A 417 -25.94 12.65 -1.29
C PHE A 417 -27.05 13.23 -2.17
N SER A 418 -27.77 12.39 -2.92
CA SER A 418 -29.09 12.79 -3.38
C SER A 418 -29.83 13.19 -2.12
N ARG A 419 -30.21 14.47 -1.99
CA ARG A 419 -31.04 14.92 -0.87
C ARG A 419 -32.23 13.98 -0.80
N ALA A 420 -32.22 13.05 0.16
CA ALA A 420 -33.43 12.36 0.55
C ALA A 420 -34.34 13.50 1.01
N ARG A 421 -35.42 13.69 0.25
CA ARG A 421 -36.46 14.66 0.57
C ARG A 421 -37.09 14.35 1.91
#